data_AF-A0A8J5WM16-F1
#
_entry.id   AF-A0A8J5WM16-F1
#
_cell.length_a   1.000
_cell.length_b   1.000
_cell.length_c   1.000
_cell.angle_alpha   90.00
_cell.angle_beta   90.00
_cell.angle_gamma   90.00
#
_symmetry.space_group_name_H-M   'P 1'
#
loop_
_entity.id
_entity.type
_entity.pdbx_description
1 polymer ?
#
loop_
_entity_poly.entity_id
_entity_poly.type
_entity_poly.pdbx_seq_one_letter_code
_entity_poly.pdbx_strand_id
1 'polypeptide(L)'
;MVVCKCRKATRVYCFVHKVPVCGQCICFPEHQLCVVKNYSEWVVNPDYDWPQHCSSCNSVLEAGSEETTRLGCLHVMHRKCLVSHIQSFSTQTAPAGYVCPSCSTPIWPPSTIKDTGSCLHSKLKEAIAQMTS
;
A
#
# COMPACT_ATOMS: atom_id res chain seq x y z
N MET A 1 11.56 16.03 -1.96
CA MET A 1 11.25 14.98 -2.97
C MET A 1 12.55 14.26 -3.27
N VAL A 2 12.52 12.95 -3.48
CA VAL A 2 13.71 12.10 -3.72
C VAL A 2 13.54 11.35 -5.05
N VAL A 3 14.61 10.72 -5.55
CA VAL A 3 14.60 10.05 -6.86
C VAL A 3 14.77 8.56 -6.66
N CYS A 4 13.78 7.77 -7.12
CA CYS A 4 13.86 6.31 -7.14
C CYS A 4 15.00 5.84 -8.06
N LYS A 5 15.56 4.66 -7.82
CA LYS A 5 16.60 4.05 -8.70
C LYS A 5 16.21 4.02 -10.18
N CYS A 6 14.92 3.88 -10.50
CA CYS A 6 14.39 3.92 -11.87
C CYS A 6 14.26 5.35 -12.46
N ARG A 7 14.86 6.37 -11.82
CA ARG A 7 14.82 7.79 -12.20
C ARG A 7 13.45 8.48 -12.11
N LYS A 8 12.44 7.84 -11.52
CA LYS A 8 11.15 8.47 -11.21
C LYS A 8 11.24 9.28 -9.93
N ALA A 9 10.73 10.51 -9.97
CA ALA A 9 10.55 11.34 -8.80
C ALA A 9 9.53 10.72 -7.83
N THR A 10 9.82 10.74 -6.53
CA THR A 10 8.97 10.13 -5.50
C THR A 10 9.06 10.89 -4.18
N ARG A 11 8.04 10.73 -3.34
CA ARG A 11 8.05 11.16 -1.94
C ARG A 11 8.15 9.99 -0.98
N VAL A 12 8.21 8.77 -1.52
CA VAL A 12 8.09 7.52 -0.78
C VAL A 12 9.47 6.90 -0.59
N TYR A 13 9.69 6.34 0.59
CA TYR A 13 10.98 5.78 1.00
C TYR A 13 10.76 4.42 1.69
N CYS A 14 11.57 3.44 1.32
CA CYS A 14 11.59 2.13 1.94
C CYS A 14 12.50 2.18 3.17
N PHE A 15 11.94 1.96 4.36
CA PHE A 15 12.67 2.06 5.63
C PHE A 15 13.56 0.83 5.86
N VAL A 16 13.12 -0.34 5.37
CA VAL A 16 13.85 -1.60 5.47
C VAL A 16 15.14 -1.56 4.63
N HIS A 17 15.03 -1.19 3.35
CA HIS A 17 16.17 -1.14 2.42
C HIS A 17 16.88 0.21 2.39
N LYS A 18 16.34 1.24 3.07
CA LYS A 18 16.89 2.60 3.12
C LYS A 18 17.12 3.19 1.73
N VAL A 19 16.11 3.07 0.86
CA VAL A 19 16.14 3.58 -0.51
C VAL A 19 14.86 4.29 -0.91
N PRO A 20 14.92 5.33 -1.76
CA PRO A 20 13.75 5.94 -2.37
C PRO A 20 13.08 4.97 -3.35
N VAL A 21 11.75 4.88 -3.29
CA VAL A 21 10.95 3.95 -4.09
C VAL A 21 9.74 4.66 -4.70
N CYS A 22 9.41 4.37 -5.95
CA CYS A 22 8.23 4.92 -6.63
C CYS A 22 7.08 3.91 -6.69
N GLY A 23 5.89 4.33 -7.15
CA GLY A 23 4.71 3.46 -7.27
C GLY A 23 4.91 2.19 -8.11
N GLN A 24 5.89 2.20 -9.01
CA GLN A 24 6.29 1.01 -9.76
C GLN A 24 7.13 0.06 -8.89
N CYS A 25 8.24 0.57 -8.36
CA CYS A 25 9.25 -0.26 -7.68
C CYS A 25 8.78 -0.81 -6.33
N ILE A 26 7.86 -0.13 -5.62
CA ILE A 26 7.30 -0.66 -4.37
C ILE A 26 6.52 -1.96 -4.54
N CYS A 27 6.14 -2.30 -5.78
CA CYS A 27 5.40 -3.52 -6.08
C CYS A 27 6.31 -4.70 -6.43
N PHE A 28 7.63 -4.51 -6.47
CA PHE A 28 8.59 -5.60 -6.68
C PHE A 28 8.69 -6.48 -5.44
N PRO A 29 8.99 -7.79 -5.59
CA PRO A 29 9.08 -8.72 -4.47
C PRO A 29 9.97 -8.22 -3.32
N GLU A 30 11.09 -7.58 -3.66
CA GLU A 30 12.03 -6.98 -2.70
C GLU A 30 11.35 -5.96 -1.75
N HIS A 31 10.39 -5.18 -2.24
CA HIS A 31 9.73 -4.12 -1.46
C HIS A 31 8.29 -4.45 -1.08
N GLN A 32 7.78 -5.60 -1.53
CA GLN A 32 6.36 -5.96 -1.43
C GLN A 32 5.84 -5.83 0.00
N LEU A 33 6.59 -6.34 0.99
CA LEU A 33 6.19 -6.31 2.40
C LEU A 33 6.91 -5.24 3.22
N CYS A 34 7.86 -4.50 2.65
CA CYS A 34 8.66 -3.53 3.40
C CYS A 34 7.80 -2.46 4.09
N VAL A 35 8.26 -1.98 5.24
CA VAL A 35 7.77 -0.70 5.77
C VAL A 35 8.20 0.41 4.80
N VAL A 36 7.20 1.09 4.26
CA VAL A 36 7.37 2.17 3.29
C VAL A 36 6.50 3.33 3.77
N LYS A 37 7.11 4.51 3.95
CA LYS A 37 6.44 5.74 4.38
C LYS A 37 6.94 6.93 3.56
N ASN A 38 6.53 8.14 3.90
CA ASN A 38 7.06 9.34 3.26
C ASN A 38 8.53 9.57 3.67
N TYR A 39 9.32 10.13 2.75
CA TYR A 39 10.71 10.49 3.00
C TYR A 39 10.86 11.50 4.14
N SER A 40 9.88 12.41 4.31
CA SER A 40 9.87 13.34 5.45
C SER A 40 9.79 12.60 6.79
N GLU A 41 9.01 11.53 6.86
CA GLU A 41 8.92 10.71 8.08
C GLU A 41 10.25 10.00 8.35
N TRP A 42 10.92 9.49 7.32
CA TRP A 42 12.26 8.87 7.47
C TRP A 42 13.28 9.84 8.09
N VAL A 43 13.25 11.11 7.66
CA VAL A 43 14.17 12.14 8.17
C VAL A 43 13.88 12.50 9.62
N VAL A 44 12.61 12.53 10.03
CA VAL A 44 12.19 12.97 11.36
C VAL A 44 12.21 11.83 12.38
N ASN A 45 11.70 10.65 11.99
CA ASN A 45 11.62 9.46 12.83
C ASN A 45 11.86 8.21 11.97
N PRO A 46 13.10 7.69 11.94
CA PRO A 46 13.43 6.51 11.15
C PRO A 46 12.98 5.20 11.79
N ASP A 47 12.37 5.22 12.98
CA ASP A 47 11.94 4.00 13.67
C ASP A 47 10.71 3.36 13.00
N TYR A 48 10.68 2.02 13.01
CA TYR A 48 9.60 1.23 12.43
C TYR A 48 9.53 -0.18 13.03
N ASP A 49 8.33 -0.75 13.00
CA ASP A 49 8.10 -2.14 13.36
C ASP A 49 8.27 -3.06 12.13
N TRP A 50 9.08 -4.10 12.29
CA TRP A 50 9.34 -5.12 11.27
C TRP A 50 9.38 -6.51 11.91
N PRO A 51 8.65 -7.51 11.37
CA PRO A 51 7.88 -7.49 10.12
C PRO A 51 6.56 -6.71 10.21
N GLN A 52 6.00 -6.33 9.05
CA GLN A 52 4.70 -5.64 9.02
C GLN A 52 3.56 -6.58 9.42
N HIS A 53 2.50 -5.99 9.99
CA HIS A 53 1.26 -6.69 10.32
C HIS A 53 0.16 -6.30 9.32
N CYS A 54 -0.75 -7.22 9.07
CA CYS A 54 -1.92 -6.97 8.24
C CYS A 54 -2.77 -5.87 8.89
N SER A 55 -3.04 -4.79 8.15
CA SER A 55 -3.85 -3.65 8.62
C SER A 55 -5.29 -3.98 9.04
N SER A 56 -5.78 -5.19 8.77
CA SER A 56 -7.13 -5.65 9.14
C SER A 56 -7.11 -6.70 10.27
N CYS A 57 -6.37 -7.80 10.13
CA CYS A 57 -6.37 -8.89 11.12
C CYS A 57 -5.21 -8.84 12.13
N ASN A 58 -4.29 -7.89 11.96
CA ASN A 58 -3.10 -7.70 12.81
C ASN A 58 -2.16 -8.92 12.89
N SER A 59 -2.29 -9.91 12.01
CA SER A 59 -1.33 -11.01 11.89
C SER A 59 -0.08 -10.57 11.12
N VAL A 60 1.07 -11.16 11.45
CA VAL A 60 2.34 -10.91 10.74
C VAL A 60 2.19 -11.24 9.25
N LEU A 61 2.69 -10.37 8.38
CA LEU A 61 2.70 -10.57 6.93
C LEU A 61 3.97 -11.31 6.53
N GLU A 62 3.81 -12.47 5.90
CA GLU A 62 4.91 -13.33 5.45
C GLU A 62 4.98 -13.41 3.93
N ALA A 63 6.18 -13.29 3.36
CA ALA A 63 6.38 -13.39 1.93
C ALA A 63 6.16 -14.85 1.47
N GLY A 64 5.34 -15.05 0.44
CA GLY A 64 5.10 -16.35 -0.18
C GLY A 64 4.08 -17.25 0.52
N SER A 65 3.58 -16.87 1.71
CA SER A 65 2.54 -17.61 2.43
C SER A 65 1.15 -17.25 1.91
N GLU A 66 0.83 -15.95 1.88
CA GLU A 66 -0.47 -15.45 1.42
C GLU A 66 -0.29 -14.23 0.50
N GLU A 67 -1.23 -14.04 -0.42
CA GLU A 67 -1.20 -12.86 -1.28
C GLU A 67 -1.55 -11.60 -0.48
N THR A 68 -0.76 -10.55 -0.69
CA THR A 68 -0.89 -9.28 0.01
C THR A 68 -1.13 -8.13 -0.96
N THR A 69 -1.86 -7.12 -0.51
CA THR A 69 -2.16 -5.91 -1.26
C THR A 69 -1.67 -4.70 -0.46
N ARG A 70 -0.85 -3.87 -1.11
CA ARG A 70 -0.43 -2.58 -0.58
C ARG A 70 -1.45 -1.52 -1.01
N LEU A 71 -2.00 -0.78 -0.05
CA LEU A 71 -3.01 0.25 -0.23
C LEU A 71 -2.39 1.59 -0.65
N GLY A 72 -3.22 2.54 -1.08
CA GLY A 72 -2.78 3.89 -1.47
C GLY A 72 -2.16 4.71 -0.33
N CYS A 73 -2.51 4.37 0.93
CA CYS A 73 -1.89 4.91 2.15
C CYS A 73 -0.60 4.18 2.56
N LEU A 74 -0.08 3.29 1.71
CA LEU A 74 1.13 2.48 1.90
C LEU A 74 1.04 1.33 2.93
N HIS A 75 -0.03 1.23 3.72
CA HIS A 75 -0.30 0.04 4.54
C HIS A 75 -0.49 -1.21 3.69
N VAL A 76 -0.18 -2.37 4.26
CA VAL A 76 -0.31 -3.68 3.62
C VAL A 76 -1.35 -4.51 4.36
N MET A 77 -2.08 -5.34 3.62
CA MET A 77 -3.01 -6.33 4.17
C MET A 77 -3.03 -7.58 3.31
N HIS A 78 -3.47 -8.70 3.90
CA HIS A 78 -3.80 -9.88 3.11
C HIS A 78 -4.91 -9.56 2.10
N ARG A 79 -4.83 -10.13 0.90
CA ARG A 79 -5.86 -9.95 -0.13
C ARG A 79 -7.22 -10.44 0.35
N LYS A 80 -7.28 -11.57 1.07
CA LYS A 80 -8.51 -12.08 1.69
C LYS A 80 -9.13 -11.07 2.67
N CYS A 81 -8.30 -10.41 3.49
CA CYS A 81 -8.76 -9.41 4.44
C CYS A 81 -9.29 -8.15 3.72
N LEU A 82 -8.66 -7.75 2.62
CA LEU A 82 -9.14 -6.65 1.78
C LEU A 82 -10.53 -6.97 1.18
N VAL A 83 -10.71 -8.18 0.64
CA VAL A 83 -12.00 -8.64 0.09
C VAL A 83 -13.09 -8.59 1.16
N SER A 84 -12.86 -9.23 2.31
CA SER A 84 -13.84 -9.23 3.41
C SER A 84 -14.13 -7.82 3.92
N HIS A 85 -13.13 -6.95 3.96
CA HIS A 85 -13.30 -5.55 4.36
C HIS A 85 -14.18 -4.79 3.38
N ILE A 86 -13.93 -4.88 2.07
CA ILE A 86 -14.74 -4.20 1.04
C ILE A 86 -16.17 -4.75 1.02
N GLN A 87 -16.36 -6.06 1.15
CA GLN A 87 -17.67 -6.70 1.19
C GLN A 87 -18.50 -6.32 2.44
N SER A 88 -17.87 -5.81 3.50
CA SER A 88 -18.59 -5.31 4.68
C SER A 88 -19.28 -3.95 4.46
N PHE A 89 -18.92 -3.22 3.40
CA PHE A 89 -19.57 -1.97 3.02
C PHE A 89 -20.87 -2.24 2.26
N SER A 90 -21.77 -1.24 2.25
CA SER A 90 -22.99 -1.29 1.43
C SER A 90 -22.67 -1.48 -0.05
N THR A 91 -23.49 -2.22 -0.79
CA THR A 91 -23.35 -2.41 -2.25
C THR A 91 -23.46 -1.11 -3.04
N GLN A 92 -23.99 -0.05 -2.44
CA GLN A 92 -24.07 1.30 -3.03
C GLN A 92 -22.81 2.15 -2.77
N THR A 93 -21.83 1.62 -2.03
CA THR A 93 -20.61 2.36 -1.68
C THR A 93 -19.76 2.56 -2.92
N ALA A 94 -19.62 3.82 -3.33
CA ALA A 94 -18.71 4.18 -4.42
C ALA A 94 -17.25 3.84 -4.04
N PRO A 95 -16.35 3.55 -5.00
CA PRO A 95 -14.95 3.22 -4.72
C PRO A 95 -14.20 4.23 -3.82
N ALA A 96 -14.60 5.51 -3.89
CA ALA A 96 -14.04 6.57 -3.06
C ALA A 96 -14.42 6.46 -1.56
N GLY A 97 -15.46 5.70 -1.25
CA GLY A 97 -15.93 5.47 0.12
C GLY A 97 -15.21 4.33 0.84
N TYR A 98 -14.45 3.48 0.13
CA TYR A 98 -13.66 2.44 0.78
C TYR A 98 -12.47 3.06 1.50
N VAL A 99 -12.37 2.84 2.81
CA VAL A 99 -11.31 3.41 3.66
C VAL A 99 -10.44 2.32 4.28
N CYS A 100 -9.16 2.62 4.46
CA CYS A 100 -8.22 1.73 5.12
C CYS A 100 -8.63 1.51 6.59
N PRO A 101 -8.69 0.27 7.10
CA PRO A 101 -9.09 0.00 8.48
C PRO A 101 -8.12 0.57 9.53
N SER A 102 -6.83 0.77 9.22
CA SER A 102 -5.86 1.27 10.20
C SER A 102 -5.76 2.80 10.29
N CYS A 103 -6.10 3.53 9.22
CA CYS A 103 -5.89 4.99 9.19
C CYS A 103 -7.01 5.79 8.53
N SER A 104 -8.11 5.12 8.17
CA SER A 104 -9.30 5.72 7.56
C SER A 104 -9.06 6.52 6.26
N THR A 105 -7.85 6.44 5.70
CA THR A 105 -7.54 7.06 4.40
C THR A 105 -8.26 6.30 3.30
N PRO A 106 -8.86 6.99 2.31
CA PRO A 106 -9.46 6.34 1.16
C PRO A 106 -8.48 5.37 0.49
N ILE A 107 -8.95 4.15 0.24
CA ILE A 107 -8.19 3.13 -0.50
C ILE A 107 -8.03 3.58 -1.96
N TRP A 108 -9.05 4.26 -2.49
CA TRP A 108 -9.07 4.80 -3.83
C TRP A 108 -9.69 6.21 -3.88
N PRO A 109 -9.17 7.12 -4.72
CA PRO A 109 -7.90 7.03 -5.45
C PRO A 109 -6.70 7.15 -4.48
N PRO A 110 -5.53 6.54 -4.78
CA PRO A 110 -4.34 6.64 -3.95
C PRO A 110 -3.88 8.09 -3.75
N SER A 111 -3.73 8.53 -2.50
CA SER A 111 -3.33 9.90 -2.16
C SER A 111 -1.80 10.09 -2.14
N THR A 112 -1.05 9.06 -1.75
CA THR A 112 0.41 9.16 -1.53
C THR A 112 1.20 9.17 -2.83
N ILE A 113 0.80 8.34 -3.79
CA ILE A 113 1.49 8.18 -5.07
C ILE A 113 0.60 8.68 -6.18
N LYS A 114 0.95 9.85 -6.72
CA LYS A 114 0.19 10.52 -7.79
C LYS A 114 0.43 9.93 -9.20
N ASP A 115 1.40 9.02 -9.36
CA ASP A 115 1.67 8.35 -10.63
C ASP A 115 0.57 7.31 -10.92
N THR A 116 -0.46 7.74 -11.66
CA THR A 116 -1.60 6.91 -12.07
C THR A 116 -1.21 5.80 -13.04
N GLY A 117 -0.05 5.88 -13.69
CA GLY A 117 0.47 4.82 -14.55
C GLY A 117 1.32 3.78 -13.81
N SER A 118 1.38 3.85 -12.48
CA SER A 118 2.24 2.96 -11.68
C SER A 118 1.61 1.60 -11.38
N CYS A 119 2.45 0.58 -11.19
CA CYS A 119 2.03 -0.76 -10.77
C CYS A 119 1.11 -0.75 -9.54
N LEU A 120 1.39 0.09 -8.53
CA LEU A 120 0.53 0.22 -7.36
C LEU A 120 -0.90 0.62 -7.75
N HIS A 121 -1.04 1.63 -8.62
CA HIS A 121 -2.33 2.12 -9.05
C HIS A 121 -3.10 1.04 -9.83
N SER A 122 -2.45 0.36 -10.78
CA SER A 122 -3.06 -0.73 -11.55
C SER A 122 -3.52 -1.88 -10.65
N LYS A 123 -2.64 -2.38 -9.77
CA LYS A 123 -2.97 -3.49 -8.85
C LYS A 123 -4.13 -3.14 -7.93
N LEU A 124 -4.17 -1.92 -7.40
CA LEU A 124 -5.28 -1.47 -6.54
C LEU A 124 -6.59 -1.34 -7.31
N LYS A 125 -6.54 -0.79 -8.52
CA LYS A 125 -7.71 -0.66 -9.38
C LYS A 125 -8.31 -2.03 -9.71
N GLU A 126 -7.46 -2.98 -10.09
CA GLU A 126 -7.85 -4.36 -10.38
C GLU A 126 -8.43 -5.04 -9.14
N ALA A 127 -7.78 -4.90 -7.99
CA ALA A 127 -8.26 -5.46 -6.73
C ALA A 127 -9.67 -4.95 -6.40
N ILE A 128 -9.92 -3.64 -6.49
CA ILE A 128 -11.24 -3.06 -6.21
C ILE A 128 -12.26 -3.52 -7.24
N ALA A 129 -11.93 -3.52 -8.54
CA ALA A 129 -12.86 -3.92 -9.60
C ALA A 129 -13.33 -5.38 -9.45
N GLN A 130 -12.43 -6.29 -9.09
CA GLN A 130 -12.75 -7.70 -8.86
C GLN A 130 -13.66 -7.92 -7.64
N MET A 131 -13.67 -6.98 -6.68
CA MET A 131 -14.44 -7.09 -5.44
C MET A 131 -15.82 -6.43 -5.54
N THR A 132 -16.03 -5.57 -6.53
CA THR A 132 -17.31 -4.91 -6.83
C THR A 132 -18.09 -5.57 -7.97
N SER A 133 -17.60 -6.69 -8.52
CA SER A 133 -18.22 -7.42 -9.62
C SER A 133 -19.13 -8.55 -9.12
#